data_AF-A0A255GKJ3-F1
#
_entry.id   AF-A0A255GKJ3-F1
#
_cell.length_a   1.000
_cell.length_b   1.000
_cell.length_c   1.000
_cell.angle_alpha   90.00
_cell.angle_beta   90.00
_cell.angle_gamma   90.00
#
_symmetry.space_group_name_H-M   'P 1'
#
loop_
_entity.id
_entity.type
_entity.pdbx_description
1 polymer ?
#
loop_
_entity_poly.entity_id
_entity_poly.type
_entity_poly.pdbx_seq_one_letter_code
_entity_poly.pdbx_strand_id
1 'polypeptide(L)'
;MATGGAEALTISAITEGADLGAGTFYNYFTSREEIITAVVADAVETLGGRLDALTRDLQDAAEIYSFSVRHLVGMAVTDPLWGRMVVRLGVAHDQLNAALGPRARRDLQIGLDAGRFRIPDLDVATAVTFGALLSAMHVHLSGDRSADPSSTVAELLLRMVGVPAEEAYEVARRPLPPLPSVDQAREILAPRR
;
A
#
# COMPACT_ATOMS: atom_id res chain seq x y z
N MET A 1 -15.29 -3.12 -11.68
CA MET A 1 -14.26 -4.12 -11.33
C MET A 1 -14.97 -5.36 -10.82
N ALA A 2 -14.91 -6.44 -11.60
CA ALA A 2 -15.83 -7.58 -11.57
C ALA A 2 -15.54 -8.60 -10.45
N THR A 3 -16.60 -9.28 -10.05
CA THR A 3 -16.80 -10.24 -8.94
C THR A 3 -16.08 -11.59 -9.08
N GLY A 4 -15.10 -11.73 -9.98
CA GLY A 4 -14.37 -12.99 -10.21
C GLY A 4 -12.91 -12.87 -9.79
N GLY A 5 -12.41 -13.85 -9.02
CA GLY A 5 -10.99 -13.92 -8.64
C GLY A 5 -10.06 -14.07 -9.85
N ALA A 6 -8.77 -14.33 -9.62
CA ALA A 6 -7.74 -14.44 -10.66
C ALA A 6 -8.04 -15.44 -11.80
N GLU A 7 -9.03 -16.32 -11.66
CA GLU A 7 -9.53 -17.22 -12.71
C GLU A 7 -10.46 -16.54 -13.73
N ALA A 8 -11.07 -15.39 -13.39
CA ALA A 8 -11.93 -14.61 -14.28
C ALA A 8 -11.17 -13.66 -15.22
N LEU A 9 -9.86 -13.48 -15.02
CA LEU A 9 -9.00 -12.61 -15.83
C LEU A 9 -8.46 -13.33 -17.07
N THR A 10 -9.31 -13.95 -17.90
CA THR A 10 -8.84 -14.47 -19.21
C THR A 10 -8.63 -13.30 -20.18
N ILE A 11 -7.74 -13.45 -21.17
CA ILE A 11 -7.56 -12.40 -22.21
C ILE A 11 -8.91 -12.08 -22.87
N SER A 12 -9.73 -13.10 -23.13
CA SER A 12 -11.09 -12.93 -23.67
C SER A 12 -11.98 -12.09 -22.76
N ALA A 13 -12.01 -12.37 -21.46
CA ALA A 13 -12.83 -11.61 -20.50
C ALA A 13 -12.34 -10.16 -20.33
N ILE A 14 -11.03 -9.94 -20.41
CA ILE A 14 -10.41 -8.61 -20.39
C ILE A 14 -10.82 -7.82 -21.62
N THR A 15 -10.68 -8.42 -22.81
CA THR A 15 -10.99 -7.75 -24.08
C THR A 15 -12.48 -7.48 -24.23
N GLU A 16 -13.33 -8.42 -23.81
CA GLU A 16 -14.79 -8.26 -23.80
C GLU A 16 -15.23 -7.18 -22.79
N GLY A 17 -14.63 -7.14 -21.60
CA GLY A 17 -14.89 -6.09 -20.62
C GLY A 17 -14.39 -4.70 -21.01
N ALA A 18 -13.46 -4.61 -21.96
CA ALA A 18 -12.91 -3.37 -22.49
C ALA A 18 -13.50 -2.96 -23.85
N ASP A 19 -14.44 -3.74 -24.39
CA ASP A 19 -14.98 -3.59 -25.76
C ASP A 19 -13.88 -3.57 -26.85
N LEU A 20 -12.89 -4.45 -26.69
CA LEU A 20 -11.74 -4.62 -27.60
C LEU A 20 -11.75 -6.02 -28.24
N GLY A 21 -11.19 -6.14 -29.44
CA GLY A 21 -10.90 -7.45 -30.04
C GLY A 21 -9.60 -8.06 -29.52
N ALA A 22 -9.50 -9.39 -29.47
CA ALA A 22 -8.32 -10.11 -29.00
C ALA A 22 -7.00 -9.73 -29.73
N GLY A 23 -7.08 -9.38 -31.01
CA GLY A 23 -5.91 -8.88 -31.76
C GLY A 23 -5.43 -7.50 -31.30
N THR A 24 -6.32 -6.67 -30.73
CA THR A 24 -5.98 -5.35 -30.18
C THR A 24 -5.26 -5.47 -28.85
N PHE A 25 -5.55 -6.51 -28.05
CA PHE A 25 -4.83 -6.81 -26.82
C PHE A 25 -3.32 -6.92 -27.07
N TYR A 26 -2.93 -7.69 -28.09
CA TYR A 26 -1.53 -7.93 -28.42
C TYR A 26 -0.80 -6.71 -29.01
N ASN A 27 -1.50 -5.61 -29.31
CA ASN A 27 -0.87 -4.33 -29.64
C ASN A 27 -0.34 -3.61 -28.38
N TYR A 28 -0.92 -3.89 -27.21
CA TYR A 28 -0.60 -3.22 -25.96
C TYR A 28 0.12 -4.14 -24.97
N PHE A 29 -0.15 -5.44 -25.00
CA PHE A 29 0.40 -6.42 -24.05
C PHE A 29 0.82 -7.70 -24.76
N THR A 30 2.04 -8.13 -24.50
CA THR A 30 2.62 -9.38 -25.01
C THR A 30 2.09 -10.61 -24.27
N SER A 31 1.58 -10.46 -23.04
CA SER A 31 1.06 -11.55 -22.24
C SER A 31 -0.04 -11.13 -21.24
N ARG A 32 -0.76 -12.14 -20.72
CA ARG A 32 -1.74 -11.96 -19.64
C ARG A 32 -1.07 -11.46 -18.36
N GLU A 33 0.13 -11.93 -18.10
CA GLU A 33 0.94 -11.56 -16.95
C GLU A 33 1.33 -10.08 -17.02
N GLU A 34 1.62 -9.58 -18.22
CA GLU A 34 1.97 -8.17 -18.44
C GLU A 34 0.82 -7.22 -18.09
N ILE A 35 -0.40 -7.51 -18.56
CA ILE A 35 -1.56 -6.67 -18.21
C ILE A 35 -1.89 -6.77 -16.71
N ILE A 36 -1.76 -7.96 -16.10
CA ILE A 36 -1.96 -8.10 -14.65
C ILE A 36 -0.97 -7.22 -13.90
N THR A 37 0.31 -7.27 -14.26
CA THR A 37 1.34 -6.42 -13.67
C THR A 37 1.03 -4.93 -13.85
N ALA A 38 0.60 -4.51 -15.05
CA ALA A 38 0.26 -3.11 -15.32
C ALA A 38 -0.94 -2.62 -14.50
N VAL A 39 -2.01 -3.42 -14.40
CA VAL A 39 -3.20 -3.10 -13.59
C VAL A 39 -2.85 -3.03 -12.11
N VAL A 40 -1.99 -3.93 -11.65
CA VAL A 40 -1.46 -3.90 -10.29
C VAL A 40 -0.68 -2.62 -10.03
N ALA A 41 0.25 -2.26 -10.91
CA ALA A 41 1.07 -1.07 -10.77
C ALA A 41 0.20 0.19 -10.70
N ASP A 42 -0.81 0.30 -11.56
CA ASP A 42 -1.78 1.41 -11.55
C ASP A 42 -2.60 1.47 -10.25
N ALA A 43 -3.02 0.32 -9.74
CA ALA A 43 -3.75 0.24 -8.47
C ALA A 43 -2.89 0.66 -7.28
N VAL A 44 -1.62 0.24 -7.24
CA VAL A 44 -0.67 0.64 -6.19
C VAL A 44 -0.33 2.13 -6.30
N GLU A 45 -0.13 2.65 -7.51
CA GLU A 45 0.16 4.07 -7.74
C GLU A 45 -1.02 4.97 -7.35
N THR A 46 -2.24 4.58 -7.75
CA THR A 46 -3.48 5.26 -7.34
C THR A 46 -3.59 5.31 -5.82
N LEU A 47 -3.27 4.21 -5.15
CA LEU A 47 -3.22 4.18 -3.69
C LEU A 47 -2.13 5.10 -3.13
N GLY A 48 -0.93 5.08 -3.70
CA GLY A 48 0.16 5.97 -3.33
C GLY A 48 -0.26 7.44 -3.37
N GLY A 49 -0.92 7.87 -4.43
CA GLY A 49 -1.45 9.24 -4.54
C GLY A 49 -2.53 9.56 -3.50
N ARG A 50 -3.37 8.60 -3.12
CA ARG A 50 -4.36 8.79 -2.03
C ARG A 50 -3.68 8.92 -0.67
N LEU A 51 -2.60 8.17 -0.43
CA LEU A 51 -1.78 8.29 0.78
C LEU A 51 -1.05 9.63 0.82
N ASP A 52 -0.47 10.07 -0.29
CA ASP A 52 0.17 11.40 -0.39
C ASP A 52 -0.85 12.52 -0.09
N ALA A 53 -2.07 12.40 -0.60
CA ALA A 53 -3.15 13.36 -0.30
C ALA A 53 -3.58 13.34 1.17
N LEU A 54 -3.69 12.14 1.76
CA LEU A 54 -4.03 11.96 3.17
C LEU A 54 -3.01 12.62 4.10
N THR A 55 -1.73 12.53 3.76
CA THR A 55 -0.63 12.94 4.64
C THR A 55 -0.14 14.36 4.37
N ARG A 56 -0.60 15.01 3.30
CA ARG A 56 -0.14 16.33 2.83
C ARG A 56 -0.04 17.39 3.93
N ASP A 57 -1.08 17.50 4.76
CA ASP A 57 -1.18 18.56 5.77
C ASP A 57 -0.76 18.09 7.17
N LEU A 58 -0.39 16.81 7.32
CA LEU A 58 0.11 16.25 8.57
C LEU A 58 1.55 16.71 8.84
N GLN A 59 1.88 16.89 10.11
CA GLN A 59 3.19 17.40 10.55
C GLN A 59 4.01 16.36 11.31
N ASP A 60 3.37 15.48 12.09
CA ASP A 60 4.07 14.43 12.83
C ASP A 60 4.39 13.24 11.90
N ALA A 61 5.68 13.01 11.65
CA ALA A 61 6.14 11.89 10.84
C ALA A 61 5.66 10.54 11.40
N ALA A 62 5.51 10.40 12.72
CA ALA A 62 4.99 9.18 13.34
C ALA A 62 3.51 8.94 12.97
N GLU A 63 2.70 9.99 12.88
CA GLU A 63 1.30 9.89 12.42
C GLU A 63 1.23 9.55 10.93
N ILE A 64 2.00 10.24 10.10
CA ILE A 64 2.09 10.00 8.66
C ILE A 64 2.41 8.52 8.40
N TYR A 65 3.43 8.00 9.09
CA TYR A 65 3.86 6.63 8.95
C TYR A 65 2.82 5.63 9.49
N SER A 66 2.27 5.89 10.68
CA SER A 66 1.18 5.10 11.29
C SER A 66 -0.04 4.98 10.37
N PHE A 67 -0.55 6.10 9.88
CA PHE A 67 -1.76 6.12 9.05
C PHE A 67 -1.54 5.43 7.71
N SER A 68 -0.38 5.64 7.09
CA SER A 68 -0.04 4.97 5.84
C SER A 68 0.03 3.45 6.01
N VAL A 69 0.70 2.97 7.05
CA VAL A 69 0.76 1.54 7.39
C VAL A 69 -0.63 0.98 7.65
N ARG A 70 -1.46 1.67 8.45
CA ARG A 70 -2.80 1.17 8.82
C ARG A 70 -3.73 1.06 7.62
N HIS A 71 -3.70 2.04 6.70
CA HIS A 71 -4.46 1.95 5.45
C HIS A 71 -3.98 0.80 4.57
N LEU A 72 -2.66 0.62 4.43
CA LEU A 72 -2.08 -0.49 3.66
C LEU A 72 -2.51 -1.86 4.19
N VAL A 73 -2.42 -2.06 5.50
CA VAL A 73 -2.88 -3.30 6.15
C VAL A 73 -4.39 -3.46 5.99
N GLY A 74 -5.16 -2.40 6.25
CA GLY A 74 -6.62 -2.40 6.18
C GLY A 74 -7.17 -2.81 4.81
N MET A 75 -6.59 -2.31 3.72
CA MET A 75 -7.01 -2.71 2.37
C MET A 75 -6.69 -4.17 2.08
N ALA A 76 -5.55 -4.66 2.52
CA ALA A 76 -5.15 -6.02 2.23
C ALA A 76 -5.97 -7.07 2.99
N VAL A 77 -6.49 -6.72 4.18
CA VAL A 77 -7.38 -7.60 4.94
C VAL A 77 -8.83 -7.53 4.47
N THR A 78 -9.27 -6.39 3.92
CA THR A 78 -10.66 -6.18 3.46
C THR A 78 -10.88 -6.54 2.00
N ASP A 79 -9.86 -6.45 1.13
CA ASP A 79 -9.99 -6.76 -0.30
C ASP A 79 -9.41 -8.15 -0.62
N PRO A 80 -10.27 -9.13 -0.97
CA PRO A 80 -9.84 -10.47 -1.33
C PRO A 80 -8.89 -10.51 -2.53
N LEU A 81 -8.94 -9.52 -3.44
CA LEU A 81 -8.02 -9.41 -4.57
C LEU A 81 -6.62 -9.03 -4.08
N TRP A 82 -6.49 -7.99 -3.25
CA TRP A 82 -5.21 -7.60 -2.65
C TRP A 82 -4.64 -8.68 -1.75
N GLY A 83 -5.45 -9.29 -0.88
CA GLY A 83 -5.01 -10.39 -0.02
C GLY A 83 -4.49 -11.59 -0.82
N ARG A 84 -5.14 -11.97 -1.93
CA ARG A 84 -4.68 -13.06 -2.81
C ARG A 84 -3.45 -12.68 -3.62
N MET A 85 -3.32 -11.42 -4.01
CA MET A 85 -2.20 -10.93 -4.79
C MET A 85 -0.92 -10.88 -3.95
N VAL A 86 -1.05 -10.44 -2.70
CA VAL A 86 -0.01 -10.48 -1.66
C VAL A 86 0.46 -11.91 -1.40
N VAL A 87 -0.44 -12.91 -1.37
CA VAL A 87 -0.09 -14.33 -1.12
C VAL A 87 0.66 -14.98 -2.29
N ARG A 88 0.58 -14.46 -3.53
CA ARG A 88 1.36 -14.94 -4.68
C ARG A 88 2.80 -14.38 -4.71
N LEU A 89 3.45 -14.40 -3.53
CA LEU A 89 4.70 -13.76 -3.09
C LEU A 89 5.92 -13.82 -4.05
N GLY A 90 5.87 -13.08 -5.15
CA GLY A 90 7.06 -12.73 -5.94
C GLY A 90 6.84 -11.43 -6.71
N VAL A 91 5.85 -11.43 -7.61
CA VAL A 91 5.55 -10.27 -8.49
C VAL A 91 4.98 -9.09 -7.71
N ALA A 92 4.21 -9.35 -6.63
CA ALA A 92 3.60 -8.31 -5.82
C ALA A 92 4.61 -7.48 -5.02
N HIS A 93 5.72 -8.09 -4.57
CA HIS A 93 6.69 -7.41 -3.73
C HIS A 93 7.49 -6.36 -4.51
N ASP A 94 7.95 -6.69 -5.71
CA ASP A 94 8.74 -5.75 -6.53
C ASP A 94 7.90 -4.58 -7.02
N GLN A 95 6.65 -4.82 -7.42
CA GLN A 95 5.73 -3.75 -7.83
C GLN A 95 5.35 -2.85 -6.67
N LEU A 96 5.10 -3.43 -5.49
CA LEU A 96 4.74 -2.68 -4.30
C LEU A 96 5.93 -1.85 -3.79
N ASN A 97 7.15 -2.38 -3.82
CA ASN A 97 8.36 -1.61 -3.54
C ASN A 97 8.62 -0.53 -4.60
N ALA A 98 8.39 -0.80 -5.88
CA ALA A 98 8.61 0.19 -6.93
C ALA A 98 7.68 1.41 -6.78
N ALA A 99 6.41 1.18 -6.46
CA ALA A 99 5.41 2.25 -6.35
C ALA A 99 5.35 2.91 -4.96
N LEU A 100 5.44 2.14 -3.87
CA LEU A 100 5.34 2.69 -2.50
C LEU A 100 6.70 2.90 -1.83
N GLY A 101 7.76 2.21 -2.28
CA GLY A 101 9.10 2.32 -1.71
C GLY A 101 9.64 3.75 -1.67
N PRO A 102 9.62 4.50 -2.79
CA PRO A 102 10.06 5.89 -2.80
C PRO A 102 9.27 6.78 -1.82
N ARG A 103 7.96 6.55 -1.67
CA ARG A 103 7.09 7.29 -0.74
C ARG A 103 7.41 6.97 0.72
N ALA A 104 7.48 5.67 1.04
CA ALA A 104 7.84 5.22 2.38
C ALA A 104 9.24 5.72 2.77
N ARG A 105 10.21 5.63 1.86
CA ARG A 105 11.57 6.13 2.08
C ARG A 105 11.58 7.64 2.32
N ARG A 106 10.82 8.42 1.54
CA ARG A 106 10.65 9.87 1.73
C ARG A 106 10.09 10.17 3.12
N ASP A 107 9.03 9.49 3.54
CA ASP A 107 8.37 9.76 4.82
C ASP A 107 9.27 9.38 6.01
N LEU A 108 10.01 8.27 5.89
CA LEU A 108 11.02 7.87 6.87
C LEU A 108 12.20 8.86 6.91
N GLN A 109 12.65 9.39 5.77
CA GLN A 109 13.68 10.44 5.72
C GLN A 109 13.22 11.71 6.43
N ILE A 110 11.98 12.16 6.18
CA ILE A 110 11.42 13.35 6.83
C ILE A 110 11.43 13.18 8.35
N GLY A 111 11.00 12.03 8.85
CA GLY A 111 11.03 11.75 10.29
C GLY A 111 12.44 11.62 10.86
N LEU A 112 13.40 11.10 10.09
CA LEU A 112 14.81 11.06 10.49
C LEU A 112 15.40 12.47 10.59
N ASP A 113 15.17 13.32 9.59
CA ASP A 113 15.67 14.69 9.52
C ASP A 113 15.07 15.57 10.62
N ALA A 114 13.80 15.33 10.97
CA ALA A 114 13.13 15.99 12.08
C ALA A 114 13.58 15.49 13.47
N GLY A 115 14.46 14.48 13.54
CA GLY A 115 14.86 13.82 14.79
C GLY A 115 13.73 13.00 15.45
N ARG A 116 12.63 12.80 14.73
CA ARG A 116 11.47 12.02 15.18
C ARG A 116 11.74 10.52 15.17
N PHE A 117 12.57 10.07 14.23
CA PHE A 117 12.99 8.68 14.07
C PHE A 117 14.50 8.50 14.32
N ARG A 118 14.89 7.27 14.65
CA ARG A 118 16.28 6.83 14.83
C ARG A 118 16.54 5.64 13.92
N ILE A 119 16.94 5.94 12.69
CA ILE A 119 17.09 4.94 11.62
C ILE A 119 18.57 4.86 11.23
N PRO A 120 19.26 3.73 11.48
CA PRO A 120 20.67 3.57 11.10
C PRO A 120 20.88 3.45 9.58
N ASP A 121 19.95 2.78 8.91
CA ASP A 121 19.97 2.56 7.47
C ASP A 121 18.54 2.70 6.93
N LEU A 122 18.36 3.73 6.10
CA LEU A 122 17.04 4.13 5.61
C LEU A 122 16.49 3.16 4.57
N ASP A 123 17.35 2.58 3.74
CA ASP A 123 16.93 1.66 2.69
C ASP A 123 16.56 0.31 3.29
N VAL A 124 17.32 -0.16 4.29
CA VAL A 124 16.98 -1.35 5.08
C VAL A 124 15.69 -1.15 5.86
N ALA A 125 15.50 -0.01 6.54
CA ALA A 125 14.25 0.27 7.24
C ALA A 125 13.03 0.29 6.32
N THR A 126 13.18 0.85 5.11
CA THR A 126 12.15 0.83 4.07
C THR A 126 11.82 -0.61 3.65
N ALA A 127 12.83 -1.44 3.37
CA ALA A 127 12.63 -2.84 2.98
C ALA A 127 11.97 -3.67 4.10
N VAL A 128 12.40 -3.49 5.35
CA VAL A 128 11.81 -4.19 6.51
C VAL A 128 10.34 -3.79 6.70
N THR A 129 9.99 -2.53 6.44
CA THR A 129 8.59 -2.07 6.48
C THR A 129 7.70 -2.92 5.57
N PHE A 130 8.08 -3.08 4.30
CA PHE A 130 7.30 -3.87 3.34
C PHE A 130 7.34 -5.37 3.65
N GLY A 131 8.47 -5.91 4.10
CA GLY A 131 8.57 -7.30 4.55
C GLY A 131 7.65 -7.60 5.75
N ALA A 132 7.57 -6.67 6.71
CA ALA A 132 6.68 -6.79 7.87
C ALA A 132 5.21 -6.69 7.47
N LEU A 133 4.85 -5.76 6.57
CA LEU A 133 3.50 -5.68 6.00
C LEU A 133 3.10 -6.99 5.34
N LEU A 134 3.92 -7.53 4.44
CA LEU A 134 3.68 -8.82 3.78
C LEU A 134 3.51 -9.97 4.78
N SER A 135 4.40 -10.04 5.77
CA SER A 135 4.36 -11.09 6.78
C SER A 135 3.11 -11.00 7.67
N ALA A 136 2.72 -9.79 8.08
CA ALA A 136 1.53 -9.56 8.89
C ALA A 136 0.25 -9.94 8.13
N MET A 137 0.19 -9.62 6.84
CA MET A 137 -0.91 -10.03 5.96
C MET A 137 -0.97 -11.55 5.81
N HIS A 138 0.18 -12.21 5.64
CA HIS A 138 0.24 -13.67 5.56
C HIS A 138 -0.30 -14.35 6.84
N VAL A 139 0.10 -13.84 8.02
CA VAL A 139 -0.37 -14.33 9.32
C VAL A 139 -1.88 -14.14 9.45
N HIS A 140 -2.40 -12.95 9.13
CA HIS A 140 -3.83 -12.67 9.21
C HIS A 140 -4.65 -13.54 8.24
N LEU A 141 -4.21 -13.69 7.00
CA LEU A 141 -4.91 -14.50 6.00
C LEU A 141 -4.89 -16.00 6.32
N SER A 142 -3.86 -16.48 7.03
CA SER A 142 -3.70 -17.89 7.40
C SER A 142 -4.30 -18.23 8.78
N GLY A 143 -4.70 -17.23 9.56
CA GLY A 143 -5.17 -17.38 10.93
C GLY A 143 -6.59 -16.88 11.17
N ASP A 144 -6.88 -16.51 12.43
CA ASP A 144 -8.15 -15.88 12.81
C ASP A 144 -8.23 -14.46 12.24
N ARG A 145 -9.30 -14.21 11.47
CA ARG A 145 -9.57 -12.93 10.79
C ARG A 145 -10.52 -12.03 11.57
N SER A 146 -10.87 -12.40 12.80
CA SER A 146 -11.80 -11.65 13.65
C SER A 146 -11.28 -10.27 14.06
N ALA A 147 -9.95 -10.09 14.11
CA ALA A 147 -9.31 -8.85 14.53
C ALA A 147 -8.52 -8.18 13.39
N ASP A 148 -8.71 -6.87 13.23
CA ASP A 148 -7.89 -6.03 12.35
C ASP A 148 -6.47 -5.87 12.92
N PRO A 149 -5.41 -6.33 12.23
CA PRO A 149 -4.04 -6.23 12.72
C PRO A 149 -3.41 -4.84 12.49
N SER A 150 -4.09 -3.90 11.81
CA SER A 150 -3.52 -2.63 11.35
C SER A 150 -2.80 -1.84 12.45
N SER A 151 -3.45 -1.61 13.58
CA SER A 151 -2.87 -0.85 14.70
C SER A 151 -1.68 -1.56 15.34
N THR A 152 -1.72 -2.89 15.46
CA THR A 152 -0.62 -3.67 16.02
C THR A 152 0.62 -3.61 15.11
N VAL A 153 0.41 -3.73 13.79
CA VAL A 153 1.49 -3.63 12.81
C VAL A 153 2.11 -2.24 12.83
N ALA A 154 1.30 -1.18 12.88
CA ALA A 154 1.79 0.19 12.99
C ALA A 154 2.59 0.44 14.27
N GLU A 155 2.13 -0.05 15.42
CA GLU A 155 2.86 0.06 16.69
C GLU A 155 4.26 -0.58 16.60
N LEU A 156 4.36 -1.79 16.05
CA LEU A 156 5.63 -2.49 15.91
C LEU A 156 6.58 -1.76 14.96
N LEU A 157 6.06 -1.25 13.84
CA LEU A 157 6.86 -0.50 12.87
C LEU A 157 7.29 0.88 13.40
N LEU A 158 6.47 1.55 14.21
CA LEU A 158 6.87 2.79 14.90
C LEU A 158 8.03 2.55 15.88
N ARG A 159 7.97 1.45 16.64
CA ARG A 159 9.08 1.05 17.52
C ARG A 159 10.34 0.73 16.73
N MET A 160 10.21 0.06 15.59
CA MET A 160 11.34 -0.26 14.70
C MET A 160 12.10 1.02 14.28
N VAL A 161 11.38 2.11 14.00
CA VAL A 161 11.99 3.39 13.60
C VAL A 161 12.38 4.29 14.79
N GLY A 162 12.32 3.76 16.03
CA GLY A 162 12.84 4.42 17.22
C GLY A 162 11.83 5.24 18.03
N VAL A 163 10.53 5.15 17.74
CA VAL A 163 9.49 5.78 18.57
C VAL A 163 9.37 5.03 19.91
N PRO A 164 9.35 5.72 21.07
CA PRO A 164 9.16 5.10 22.38
C PRO A 164 7.93 4.21 22.46
N ALA A 165 8.02 3.16 23.27
CA ALA A 165 7.04 2.08 23.32
C ALA A 165 5.60 2.54 23.65
N GLU A 166 5.45 3.47 24.58
CA GLU A 166 4.17 4.04 25.03
C GLU A 166 3.60 4.99 23.96
N GLU A 167 4.44 5.83 23.38
CA GLU A 167 4.04 6.74 22.31
C GLU A 167 3.65 6.00 21.03
N ALA A 168 4.39 4.95 20.65
CA ALA A 168 4.04 4.10 19.52
C ALA A 168 2.68 3.44 19.69
N TYR A 169 2.33 3.02 20.92
CA TYR A 169 1.03 2.46 21.24
C TYR A 169 -0.10 3.47 21.05
N GLU A 170 0.12 4.71 21.50
CA GLU A 170 -0.83 5.82 21.38
C GLU A 170 -1.02 6.24 19.92
N VAL A 171 0.07 6.56 19.21
CA VAL A 171 0.05 7.01 17.80
C VAL A 171 -0.59 5.96 16.88
N ALA A 172 -0.32 4.68 17.11
CA ALA A 172 -0.91 3.59 16.33
C ALA A 172 -2.44 3.46 16.51
N ARG A 173 -3.00 4.07 17.56
CA ARG A 173 -4.43 3.99 17.92
C ARG A 173 -5.16 5.32 17.82
N ARG A 174 -4.48 6.40 17.40
CA ARG A 174 -5.13 7.66 17.07
C ARG A 174 -6.24 7.44 16.03
N PRO A 175 -7.29 8.29 16.03
CA PRO A 175 -8.36 8.22 15.03
C PRO A 175 -7.76 8.18 13.62
N LEU A 176 -8.10 7.14 12.85
CA LEU A 176 -7.59 6.99 11.50
C LEU A 176 -8.43 7.85 10.55
N PRO A 177 -7.88 8.93 9.95
CA PRO A 177 -8.62 9.70 8.96
C PRO A 177 -8.99 8.81 7.76
N PRO A 178 -10.18 9.02 7.16
CA PRO A 178 -10.61 8.25 6.01
C PRO A 178 -9.66 8.50 4.83
N LEU A 179 -9.35 7.44 4.08
CA LEU A 179 -8.53 7.57 2.87
C LEU A 179 -9.33 8.33 1.80
N PRO A 180 -8.83 9.47 1.26
CA PRO A 180 -9.56 10.25 0.26
C PRO A 180 -9.96 9.41 -0.95
N SER A 181 -11.03 9.74 -1.65
CA SER A 181 -11.34 9.15 -2.96
C SER A 181 -10.26 9.54 -3.98
N VAL A 182 -10.24 8.87 -5.15
CA VAL A 182 -9.32 9.23 -6.24
C VAL A 182 -9.51 10.68 -6.68
N ASP A 183 -10.76 11.13 -6.79
CA ASP A 183 -11.07 12.50 -7.20
C ASP A 183 -10.66 13.52 -6.12
N GLN A 184 -10.93 13.22 -4.85
CA GLN A 184 -10.48 14.05 -3.73
C GLN A 184 -8.95 14.15 -3.67
N ALA A 185 -8.24 13.04 -3.88
CA ALA A 185 -6.77 13.03 -3.91
C ALA A 185 -6.22 13.91 -5.04
N ARG A 186 -6.84 13.88 -6.22
CA ARG A 186 -6.47 14.75 -7.35
C ARG A 186 -6.68 16.22 -7.04
N GLU A 187 -7.80 16.57 -6.41
CA GLU A 187 -8.09 17.95 -5.98
C GLU A 187 -7.10 18.45 -4.92
N ILE A 188 -6.80 17.61 -3.93
CA ILE A 188 -5.82 17.94 -2.89
C ILE A 188 -4.44 18.16 -3.50
N LEU A 189 -3.98 17.25 -4.37
CA LEU A 189 -2.62 17.32 -4.94
C LEU A 189 -2.47 18.33 -6.10
N ALA A 190 -3.56 18.95 -6.57
CA ALA A 190 -3.49 19.95 -7.61
C ALA A 190 -2.59 21.15 -7.20
N PRO A 191 -1.80 21.71 -8.14
CA PRO A 191 -0.96 22.86 -7.85
C PRO A 191 -1.85 24.04 -7.44
N ARG A 192 -1.48 24.70 -6.33
CA ARG A 192 -2.16 25.92 -5.89
C ARG A 192 -1.89 27.01 -6.93
N ARG A 193 -2.96 27.58 -7.50
CA ARG A 193 -2.88 28.72 -8.43
C ARG A 193 -2.38 29.98 -7.75
#